data_AF-A0A0P9YEX8-F1
#
_entry.id   AF-A0A0P9YEX8-F1
#
_cell.length_a   1.000
_cell.length_b   1.000
_cell.length_c   1.000
_cell.angle_alpha   90.00
_cell.angle_beta   90.00
_cell.angle_gamma   90.00
#
_symmetry.space_group_name_H-M   'P 1'
#
loop_
_entity.id
_entity.type
_entity.pdbx_description
1 polymer ?
#
loop_
_entity_poly.entity_id
_entity_poly.type
_entity_poly.pdbx_seq_one_letter_code
_entity_poly.pdbx_strand_id
1 'polypeptide(L)'
;MGQLARYFLLAFPASAVLIVATVLASAALRWIVFPRLKPGRYAVHSNTYCAKWLISQIQEASLNVLSGIYATVYSPFWYRLLGAKVGRDAEISSAQGVIPDMLTLGDETFIADAVMLGDERIDGGWMTMQPTVVSNRSFVGNGGYISDGTVLPENVLIGVHSCAPHNSKMADGDTWLGSPPIHLPAREQVSGAPESLTFKPSPLRRLARGLVEGVRIVTPHAVVIAVGYTVMLDLMPLADQERWGAVLAYLAVIGMAYSVGNFLLIAALKWLVMGRYRKRADPMWTPFVWLSEGITSLYEGMAAPNFMRYLRGTPWLPLAFNLFGCKIGRGVYMDTTDITEFDCVSIGADSELNAGACPQTHLFEDRVMKIDHVIIGERVYMGPRSAVLYSAVVGNDAHLGPLTLVMKGEHIPACSRWAGCPAAPDKA
;
A
#
# COMPACT_ATOMS: atom_id res chain seq x y z
N MET A 1 16.12 21.64 25.81
CA MET A 1 15.48 20.66 24.90
C MET A 1 14.98 19.50 25.75
N GLY A 2 13.72 19.09 25.64
CA GLY A 2 13.18 17.98 26.44
C GLY A 2 13.85 16.64 26.11
N GLN A 3 13.81 15.68 27.03
CA GLN A 3 14.43 14.35 26.90
C GLN A 3 14.03 13.63 25.61
N LEU A 4 12.74 13.60 25.30
CA LEU A 4 12.20 13.02 24.07
C LEU A 4 12.80 13.65 22.80
N ALA A 5 12.88 14.98 22.75
CA ALA A 5 13.41 15.69 21.58
C ALA A 5 14.92 15.45 21.41
N ARG A 6 15.67 15.35 22.51
CA ARG A 6 17.09 14.97 22.48
C ARG A 6 17.27 13.55 21.93
N TYR A 7 16.48 12.59 22.40
CA TYR A 7 16.56 11.22 21.89
C TYR A 7 16.09 11.09 20.46
N PHE A 8 15.08 11.86 20.03
CA PHE A 8 14.68 11.89 18.63
C PHE A 8 15.81 12.37 17.71
N LEU A 9 16.52 13.44 18.08
CA LEU A 9 17.67 13.93 17.29
C LEU A 9 18.79 12.89 17.15
N LEU A 10 19.01 12.05 18.17
CA LEU A 10 20.00 10.97 18.12
C LEU A 10 19.46 9.73 17.40
N ALA A 11 18.19 9.42 17.61
CA ALA A 11 17.50 8.26 17.04
C ALA A 11 17.31 8.41 15.54
N PHE A 12 17.17 9.62 15.01
CA PHE A 12 16.98 9.85 13.59
C PHE A 12 18.15 9.32 12.73
N PRO A 13 19.41 9.77 12.91
CA PRO A 13 20.54 9.20 12.17
C PRO A 13 20.79 7.72 12.52
N ALA A 14 20.57 7.31 13.77
CA ALA A 14 20.71 5.91 14.18
C ALA A 14 19.70 5.00 13.46
N SER A 15 18.46 5.46 13.27
CA SER A 15 17.41 4.74 12.55
C SER A 15 17.75 4.60 11.08
N ALA A 16 18.31 5.65 10.45
CA ALA A 16 18.79 5.56 9.08
C ALA A 16 19.89 4.50 8.92
N VAL A 17 20.87 4.47 9.85
CA VAL A 17 21.91 3.44 9.87
C VAL A 17 21.32 2.04 10.09
N LEU A 18 20.39 1.90 11.03
CA LEU A 18 19.70 0.63 11.30
C LEU A 18 18.99 0.12 10.05
N ILE A 19 18.20 0.95 9.38
CA ILE A 19 17.46 0.57 8.16
C ILE A 19 18.43 0.11 7.06
N VAL A 20 19.50 0.87 6.81
CA VAL A 20 20.51 0.48 5.81
C VAL A 20 21.19 -0.83 6.20
N ALA A 21 21.55 -1.00 7.46
CA ALA A 21 22.15 -2.25 7.96
C ALA A 21 21.18 -3.43 7.82
N THR A 22 19.90 -3.26 8.12
CA THR A 22 18.86 -4.29 7.97
C THR A 22 18.67 -4.66 6.49
N VAL A 23 18.66 -3.68 5.59
CA VAL A 23 18.59 -3.92 4.14
C VAL A 23 19.80 -4.74 3.66
N LEU A 24 21.01 -4.33 4.05
CA LEU A 24 22.24 -5.02 3.66
C LEU A 24 22.34 -6.42 4.27
N ALA A 25 21.95 -6.60 5.53
CA ALA A 25 21.90 -7.89 6.18
C ALA A 25 20.88 -8.83 5.51
N SER A 26 19.70 -8.31 5.15
CA SER A 26 18.67 -9.07 4.44
C SER A 26 19.15 -9.52 3.05
N ALA A 27 19.86 -8.62 2.34
CA ALA A 27 20.50 -8.96 1.07
C ALA A 27 21.62 -10.01 1.23
N ALA A 28 22.49 -9.85 2.23
CA ALA A 28 23.52 -10.83 2.52
C ALA A 28 22.92 -12.20 2.83
N LEU A 29 21.85 -12.24 3.64
CA LEU A 29 21.11 -13.46 3.94
C LEU A 29 20.54 -14.09 2.65
N ARG A 30 19.91 -13.30 1.78
CA ARG A 30 19.43 -13.73 0.46
C ARG A 30 20.51 -14.43 -0.37
N TRP A 31 21.72 -13.87 -0.43
CA TRP A 31 22.78 -14.40 -1.30
C TRP A 31 23.64 -15.50 -0.67
N ILE A 32 23.77 -15.52 0.66
CA ILE A 32 24.62 -16.49 1.38
C ILE A 32 23.84 -17.75 1.73
N VAL A 33 22.60 -17.60 2.20
CA VAL A 33 21.82 -18.70 2.78
C VAL A 33 20.90 -19.34 1.75
N PHE A 34 20.34 -18.54 0.84
CA PHE A 34 19.30 -19.03 -0.06
C PHE A 34 19.84 -19.40 -1.45
N PRO A 35 19.49 -20.60 -1.96
CA PRO A 35 19.85 -20.99 -3.31
C PRO A 35 19.05 -20.17 -4.33
N ARG A 36 19.65 -19.97 -5.51
CA ARG A 36 18.92 -19.41 -6.66
C ARG A 36 17.85 -20.40 -7.11
N LEU A 37 16.61 -19.95 -7.14
CA LEU A 37 15.49 -20.75 -7.62
C LEU A 37 15.51 -20.79 -9.15
N LYS A 38 15.25 -21.97 -9.72
CA LYS A 38 15.22 -22.19 -11.18
C LYS A 38 13.79 -22.48 -11.63
N PRO A 39 13.40 -22.04 -12.84
CA PRO A 39 12.12 -22.41 -13.42
C PRO A 39 11.98 -23.93 -13.50
N GLY A 40 10.78 -24.44 -13.18
CA GLY A 40 10.53 -25.87 -13.21
C GLY A 40 9.35 -26.28 -12.34
N ARG A 41 9.13 -27.59 -12.32
CA ARG A 41 8.09 -28.25 -11.52
C ARG A 41 8.77 -29.08 -10.43
N TYR A 42 8.45 -28.79 -9.17
CA TYR A 42 9.04 -29.40 -7.98
C TYR A 42 7.94 -29.99 -7.10
N ALA A 43 8.21 -31.11 -6.43
CA ALA A 43 7.26 -31.65 -5.46
C ALA A 43 7.15 -30.72 -4.24
N VAL A 44 5.96 -30.58 -3.65
CA VAL A 44 5.75 -29.74 -2.44
C VAL A 44 6.54 -30.24 -1.23
N HIS A 45 6.92 -31.52 -1.19
CA HIS A 45 7.76 -32.09 -0.14
C HIS A 45 9.26 -32.00 -0.45
N SER A 46 9.66 -31.28 -1.50
CA SER A 46 11.07 -31.12 -1.86
C SER A 46 11.76 -30.04 -1.03
N ASN A 47 13.09 -30.15 -0.92
CA ASN A 47 13.92 -29.09 -0.31
C ASN A 47 13.80 -27.76 -1.07
N THR A 48 13.55 -27.79 -2.38
CA THR A 48 13.32 -26.58 -3.19
C THR A 48 12.06 -25.85 -2.76
N TYR A 49 10.96 -26.57 -2.50
CA TYR A 49 9.74 -25.99 -1.96
C TYR A 49 9.98 -25.40 -0.58
N CYS A 50 10.63 -26.14 0.33
CA CYS A 50 10.94 -25.64 1.68
C CYS A 50 11.80 -24.37 1.64
N ALA A 51 12.84 -24.34 0.79
CA ALA A 51 13.65 -23.15 0.58
C ALA A 51 12.83 -21.97 0.04
N LYS A 52 11.99 -22.19 -0.97
CA LYS A 52 11.09 -21.16 -1.53
C LYS A 52 10.14 -20.61 -0.47
N TRP A 53 9.52 -21.49 0.30
CA TRP A 53 8.59 -21.13 1.36
C TRP A 53 9.28 -20.25 2.42
N LEU A 54 10.47 -20.65 2.88
CA LEU A 54 11.24 -19.89 3.86
C LEU A 54 11.67 -18.51 3.31
N ILE A 55 12.10 -18.46 2.04
CA ILE A 55 12.39 -17.20 1.34
C ILE A 55 11.16 -16.28 1.34
N SER A 56 9.98 -16.84 1.04
CA SER A 56 8.73 -16.07 0.96
C SER A 56 8.36 -15.49 2.33
N GLN A 57 8.48 -16.29 3.40
CA GLN A 57 8.23 -15.84 4.77
C GLN A 57 9.19 -14.73 5.21
N ILE A 58 10.47 -14.81 4.84
CA ILE A 58 11.44 -13.75 5.13
C ILE A 58 11.12 -12.49 4.33
N GLN A 59 10.71 -12.63 3.08
CA GLN A 59 10.33 -11.49 2.24
C GLN A 59 9.05 -10.81 2.75
N GLU A 60 8.04 -11.57 3.17
CA GLU A 60 6.82 -11.05 3.82
C GLU A 60 7.15 -10.36 5.16
N ALA A 61 8.00 -10.95 5.99
CA ALA A 61 8.46 -10.32 7.23
C ALA A 61 9.24 -9.02 6.93
N SER A 62 10.08 -9.03 5.90
CA SER A 62 10.82 -7.85 5.43
C SER A 62 9.88 -6.76 4.92
N LEU A 63 8.83 -7.10 4.18
CA LEU A 63 7.76 -6.17 3.77
C LEU A 63 7.12 -5.48 4.98
N ASN A 64 6.87 -6.21 6.06
CA ASN A 64 6.28 -5.64 7.27
C ASN A 64 7.25 -4.68 8.00
N VAL A 65 8.52 -5.07 8.16
CA VAL A 65 9.53 -4.27 8.91
C VAL A 65 10.05 -3.09 8.08
N LEU A 66 10.27 -3.30 6.78
CA LEU A 66 10.80 -2.31 5.84
C LEU A 66 9.69 -1.68 4.99
N SER A 67 8.44 -1.74 5.44
CA SER A 67 7.26 -1.19 4.75
C SER A 67 7.49 0.24 4.24
N GLY A 68 8.19 1.08 5.02
CA GLY A 68 8.52 2.45 4.60
C GLY A 68 9.38 2.56 3.33
N ILE A 69 10.19 1.54 2.99
CA ILE A 69 11.02 1.51 1.76
C ILE A 69 10.17 1.26 0.51
N TYR A 70 9.03 0.61 0.65
CA TYR A 70 8.09 0.36 -0.45
C TYR A 70 7.41 1.67 -0.88
N ALA A 71 6.96 1.74 -2.14
CA ALA A 71 6.45 2.96 -2.77
C ALA A 71 7.44 4.14 -2.86
N THR A 72 8.75 3.90 -2.77
CA THR A 72 9.79 4.95 -2.83
C THR A 72 10.66 4.83 -4.08
N VAL A 73 11.45 5.86 -4.37
CA VAL A 73 12.53 5.83 -5.35
C VAL A 73 13.62 4.79 -5.01
N TYR A 74 13.64 4.27 -3.78
CA TYR A 74 14.59 3.25 -3.33
C TYR A 74 14.10 1.82 -3.59
N SER A 75 12.79 1.59 -3.78
CA SER A 75 12.22 0.25 -3.98
C SER A 75 12.86 -0.49 -5.17
N PRO A 76 13.09 0.12 -6.35
CA PRO A 76 13.75 -0.56 -7.47
C PRO A 76 15.19 -1.02 -7.16
N PHE A 77 15.92 -0.27 -6.33
CA PHE A 77 17.25 -0.69 -5.88
C PHE A 77 17.15 -1.89 -4.94
N TRP A 78 16.20 -1.87 -4.01
CA TRP A 78 15.93 -2.98 -3.10
C TRP A 78 15.62 -4.29 -3.84
N TYR A 79 14.72 -4.27 -4.82
CA TYR A 79 14.41 -5.47 -5.61
C TYR A 79 15.59 -5.98 -6.44
N ARG A 80 16.44 -5.09 -6.98
CA ARG A 80 17.69 -5.47 -7.66
C ARG A 80 18.66 -6.17 -6.72
N LEU A 81 18.78 -5.66 -5.50
CA LEU A 81 19.64 -6.25 -4.47
C LEU A 81 19.16 -7.66 -4.06
N LEU A 82 17.86 -7.93 -4.13
CA LEU A 82 17.28 -9.25 -3.90
C LEU A 82 17.44 -10.24 -5.08
N GLY A 83 17.85 -9.76 -6.26
CA GLY A 83 18.11 -10.57 -7.45
C GLY A 83 17.14 -10.35 -8.62
N ALA A 84 16.12 -9.50 -8.47
CA ALA A 84 15.21 -9.17 -9.57
C ALA A 84 15.88 -8.27 -10.62
N LYS A 85 15.49 -8.44 -11.87
CA LYS A 85 15.93 -7.56 -12.96
C LYS A 85 14.96 -6.40 -13.06
N VAL A 86 15.35 -5.23 -12.57
CA VAL A 86 14.49 -4.03 -12.59
C VAL A 86 15.13 -2.96 -13.47
N GLY A 87 14.36 -2.48 -14.45
CA GLY A 87 14.73 -1.43 -15.37
C GLY A 87 14.88 -0.05 -14.72
N ARG A 88 15.34 0.90 -15.53
CA ARG A 88 15.47 2.31 -15.13
C ARG A 88 14.10 2.95 -14.96
N ASP A 89 13.98 3.80 -13.95
CA ASP A 89 12.76 4.56 -13.65
C ASP A 89 11.50 3.71 -13.46
N ALA A 90 11.65 2.41 -13.19
CA ALA A 90 10.57 1.57 -12.69
C ALA A 90 10.10 2.10 -11.33
N GLU A 91 8.79 2.12 -11.11
CA GLU A 91 8.18 2.48 -9.83
C GLU A 91 7.51 1.23 -9.27
N ILE A 92 7.78 0.92 -8.00
CA ILE A 92 7.26 -0.27 -7.34
C ILE A 92 6.68 0.19 -6.01
N SER A 93 5.37 0.09 -5.88
CA SER A 93 4.67 0.33 -4.63
C SER A 93 4.87 -0.87 -3.72
N SER A 94 4.01 -1.89 -3.81
CA SER A 94 4.18 -3.13 -3.06
C SER A 94 3.86 -4.34 -3.93
N ALA A 95 4.86 -5.22 -4.11
CA ALA A 95 4.72 -6.45 -4.87
C ALA A 95 4.87 -7.68 -3.97
N GLN A 96 3.86 -8.54 -3.99
CA GLN A 96 3.71 -9.78 -3.23
C GLN A 96 3.89 -11.00 -4.14
N GLY A 97 4.21 -12.17 -3.55
CA GLY A 97 4.42 -13.42 -4.32
C GLY A 97 5.67 -13.40 -5.22
N VAL A 98 6.50 -12.36 -5.13
CA VAL A 98 7.66 -12.19 -6.02
C VAL A 98 8.72 -13.24 -5.73
N ILE A 99 9.15 -13.93 -6.78
CA ILE A 99 10.38 -14.74 -6.81
C ILE A 99 11.47 -13.89 -7.49
N PRO A 100 12.40 -13.27 -6.74
CA PRO A 100 13.33 -12.30 -7.32
C PRO A 100 14.14 -12.84 -8.50
N ASP A 101 14.63 -14.09 -8.43
CA ASP A 101 15.43 -14.70 -9.50
C ASP A 101 14.68 -14.84 -10.84
N MET A 102 13.36 -14.75 -10.82
CA MET A 102 12.45 -15.01 -11.94
C MET A 102 11.65 -13.78 -12.36
N LEU A 103 11.85 -12.64 -11.70
CA LEU A 103 11.14 -11.40 -12.00
C LEU A 103 11.99 -10.48 -12.89
N THR A 104 11.40 -10.06 -14.01
CA THR A 104 11.93 -8.98 -14.85
C THR A 104 10.91 -7.87 -14.98
N LEU A 105 11.29 -6.67 -14.58
CA LEU A 105 10.55 -5.42 -14.77
C LEU A 105 11.34 -4.54 -15.75
N GLY A 106 10.71 -4.13 -16.84
CA GLY A 106 11.27 -3.26 -17.85
C GLY A 106 11.47 -1.81 -17.39
N ASP A 107 12.04 -1.01 -18.27
CA ASP A 107 12.23 0.43 -18.06
C ASP A 107 10.86 1.12 -17.94
N GLU A 108 10.75 2.09 -17.04
CA GLU A 108 9.57 2.95 -16.85
C GLU A 108 8.28 2.19 -16.48
N THR A 109 8.38 0.95 -16.03
CA THR A 109 7.25 0.15 -15.50
C THR A 109 6.66 0.76 -14.22
N PHE A 110 5.39 0.46 -13.95
CA PHE A 110 4.72 0.89 -12.72
C PHE A 110 3.94 -0.27 -12.11
N ILE A 111 4.37 -0.70 -10.92
CA ILE A 111 3.71 -1.73 -10.12
C ILE A 111 3.06 -1.05 -8.92
N ALA A 112 1.73 -1.06 -8.87
CA ALA A 112 0.97 -0.39 -7.82
C ALA A 112 0.88 -1.24 -6.53
N ASP A 113 -0.05 -0.93 -5.63
CA ASP A 113 -0.12 -1.56 -4.31
C ASP A 113 -0.71 -2.95 -4.31
N ALA A 114 -0.17 -3.80 -3.44
CA ALA A 114 -0.62 -5.17 -3.23
C ALA A 114 -0.72 -6.00 -4.52
N VAL A 115 0.14 -5.73 -5.50
CA VAL A 115 0.19 -6.50 -6.74
C VAL A 115 0.80 -7.86 -6.45
N MET A 116 0.08 -8.92 -6.79
CA MET A 116 0.60 -10.28 -6.70
C MET A 116 1.27 -10.64 -8.02
N LEU A 117 2.60 -10.80 -7.98
CA LEU A 117 3.46 -10.76 -9.16
C LEU A 117 4.36 -12.00 -9.25
N GLY A 118 3.99 -12.93 -10.13
CA GLY A 118 4.74 -14.15 -10.39
C GLY A 118 4.65 -15.19 -9.28
N ASP A 119 3.51 -15.22 -8.57
CA ASP A 119 3.22 -16.22 -7.55
C ASP A 119 3.20 -17.63 -8.15
N GLU A 120 3.77 -18.60 -7.44
CA GLU A 120 3.89 -19.96 -7.92
C GLU A 120 2.53 -20.67 -7.99
N ARG A 121 2.40 -21.59 -8.95
CA ARG A 121 1.23 -22.44 -9.02
C ARG A 121 1.46 -23.73 -8.24
N ILE A 122 0.64 -23.95 -7.20
CA ILE A 122 0.60 -25.23 -6.48
C ILE A 122 -0.65 -26.00 -6.88
N ASP A 123 -0.47 -27.19 -7.45
CA ASP A 123 -1.57 -28.06 -7.89
C ASP A 123 -1.16 -29.53 -7.86
N GLY A 124 -2.03 -30.40 -7.36
CA GLY A 124 -1.82 -31.85 -7.31
C GLY A 124 -0.53 -32.30 -6.60
N GLY A 125 -0.05 -31.57 -5.59
CA GLY A 125 1.20 -31.88 -4.87
C GLY A 125 2.48 -31.40 -5.56
N TRP A 126 2.34 -30.56 -6.60
CA TRP A 126 3.47 -29.97 -7.32
C TRP A 126 3.41 -28.45 -7.28
N MET A 127 4.58 -27.84 -7.10
CA MET A 127 4.83 -26.42 -7.26
C MET A 127 5.46 -26.18 -8.63
N THR A 128 4.84 -25.35 -9.46
CA THR A 128 5.39 -24.87 -10.72
C THR A 128 5.83 -23.41 -10.56
N MET A 129 7.04 -23.10 -11.00
CA MET A 129 7.59 -21.74 -11.03
C MET A 129 8.07 -21.41 -12.44
N GLN A 130 7.63 -20.26 -12.95
CA GLN A 130 8.02 -19.75 -14.26
C GLN A 130 8.44 -18.27 -14.20
N PRO A 131 9.37 -17.83 -15.07
CA PRO A 131 9.75 -16.43 -15.17
C PRO A 131 8.56 -15.52 -15.49
N THR A 132 8.48 -14.39 -14.81
CA THR A 132 7.48 -13.35 -15.07
C THR A 132 8.17 -12.10 -15.59
N VAL A 133 7.68 -11.58 -16.71
CA VAL A 133 8.24 -10.41 -17.38
C VAL A 133 7.16 -9.35 -17.53
N VAL A 134 7.43 -8.16 -17.00
CA VAL A 134 6.64 -6.96 -17.26
C VAL A 134 7.48 -6.05 -18.14
N SER A 135 7.11 -5.91 -19.41
CA SER A 135 7.87 -5.12 -20.39
C SER A 135 7.76 -3.61 -20.14
N ASN A 136 8.51 -2.83 -20.92
CA ASN A 136 8.67 -1.40 -20.73
C ASN A 136 7.33 -0.65 -20.69
N ARG A 137 7.22 0.35 -19.80
CA ARG A 137 6.05 1.23 -19.66
C ARG A 137 4.72 0.54 -19.33
N SER A 138 4.74 -0.73 -18.99
CA SER A 138 3.54 -1.45 -18.57
C SER A 138 3.18 -1.14 -17.12
N PHE A 139 1.89 -1.15 -16.85
CA PHE A 139 1.28 -0.72 -15.60
C PHE A 139 0.45 -1.87 -15.01
N VAL A 140 0.64 -2.17 -13.73
CA VAL A 140 -0.20 -3.12 -13.00
C VAL A 140 -0.82 -2.41 -11.80
N GLY A 141 -2.15 -2.27 -11.82
CA GLY A 141 -2.93 -1.55 -10.82
C GLY A 141 -3.10 -2.28 -9.50
N ASN A 142 -3.66 -1.57 -8.51
CA ASN A 142 -3.75 -2.05 -7.13
C ASN A 142 -4.45 -3.41 -7.04
N GLY A 143 -3.86 -4.34 -6.29
CA GLY A 143 -4.41 -5.69 -6.13
C GLY A 143 -4.45 -6.52 -7.42
N GLY A 144 -3.73 -6.12 -8.47
CA GLY A 144 -3.63 -6.88 -9.72
C GLY A 144 -2.93 -8.22 -9.51
N TYR A 145 -3.36 -9.24 -10.24
CA TYR A 145 -2.77 -10.59 -10.22
C TYR A 145 -2.12 -10.93 -11.56
N ILE A 146 -0.81 -11.11 -11.52
CA ILE A 146 0.02 -11.53 -12.65
C ILE A 146 0.59 -12.91 -12.29
N SER A 147 0.06 -13.96 -12.92
CA SER A 147 0.53 -15.33 -12.66
C SER A 147 1.96 -15.54 -13.14
N ASP A 148 2.65 -16.54 -12.59
CA ASP A 148 3.93 -16.97 -13.12
C ASP A 148 3.86 -17.32 -14.63
N GLY A 149 4.98 -17.11 -15.34
CA GLY A 149 5.03 -17.34 -16.80
C GLY A 149 4.39 -16.25 -17.65
N THR A 150 3.77 -15.24 -17.02
CA THR A 150 3.20 -14.10 -17.76
C THR A 150 4.29 -13.24 -18.36
N VAL A 151 4.13 -12.91 -19.64
CA VAL A 151 4.94 -11.90 -20.34
C VAL A 151 4.00 -10.78 -20.73
N LEU A 152 3.95 -9.73 -19.91
CA LEU A 152 3.14 -8.56 -20.16
C LEU A 152 3.84 -7.70 -21.24
N PRO A 153 3.24 -7.49 -22.43
CA PRO A 153 3.82 -6.68 -23.49
C PRO A 153 4.04 -5.22 -23.06
N GLU A 154 4.74 -4.45 -23.89
CA GLU A 154 4.98 -3.02 -23.62
C GLU A 154 3.67 -2.22 -23.55
N ASN A 155 3.68 -1.12 -22.82
CA ASN A 155 2.58 -0.16 -22.69
C ASN A 155 1.22 -0.76 -22.23
N VAL A 156 1.20 -2.00 -21.75
CA VAL A 156 -0.04 -2.66 -21.31
C VAL A 156 -0.43 -2.19 -19.92
N LEU A 157 -1.72 -1.95 -19.72
CA LEU A 157 -2.30 -1.64 -18.42
C LEU A 157 -3.17 -2.81 -17.93
N ILE A 158 -2.88 -3.33 -16.74
CA ILE A 158 -3.76 -4.22 -15.98
C ILE A 158 -4.41 -3.39 -14.88
N GLY A 159 -5.74 -3.36 -14.84
CA GLY A 159 -6.52 -2.56 -13.91
C GLY A 159 -6.50 -3.08 -12.47
N VAL A 160 -7.17 -2.33 -11.58
CA VAL A 160 -7.32 -2.69 -10.15
C VAL A 160 -8.03 -4.03 -10.02
N HIS A 161 -7.60 -4.87 -9.08
CA HIS A 161 -8.14 -6.22 -8.81
C HIS A 161 -8.26 -7.13 -10.04
N SER A 162 -7.52 -6.83 -11.11
CA SER A 162 -7.65 -7.50 -12.40
C SER A 162 -6.60 -8.59 -12.54
N CYS A 163 -6.94 -9.65 -13.25
CA CYS A 163 -5.98 -10.68 -13.63
C CYS A 163 -5.38 -10.36 -15.00
N ALA A 164 -4.11 -10.68 -15.23
CA ALA A 164 -3.58 -10.70 -16.59
C ALA A 164 -4.27 -11.81 -17.41
N PRO A 165 -4.68 -11.56 -18.66
CA PRO A 165 -5.10 -12.62 -19.55
C PRO A 165 -3.89 -13.46 -20.00
N HIS A 166 -4.16 -14.60 -20.66
CA HIS A 166 -3.09 -15.41 -21.26
C HIS A 166 -2.26 -14.60 -22.26
N ASN A 167 -0.94 -14.85 -22.29
CA ASN A 167 0.01 -14.15 -23.16
C ASN A 167 -0.44 -14.03 -24.63
N SER A 168 -1.11 -15.04 -25.18
CA SER A 168 -1.58 -15.04 -26.58
C SER A 168 -2.69 -14.04 -26.88
N LYS A 169 -3.34 -13.48 -25.85
CA LYS A 169 -4.41 -12.49 -25.99
C LYS A 169 -3.93 -11.05 -25.83
N MET A 170 -2.70 -10.84 -25.36
CA MET A 170 -2.18 -9.49 -25.09
C MET A 170 -1.36 -8.97 -26.25
N ALA A 171 -1.60 -7.72 -26.61
CA ALA A 171 -0.81 -6.93 -27.53
C ALA A 171 -0.25 -5.68 -26.83
N ASP A 172 0.73 -5.04 -27.47
CA ASP A 172 1.29 -3.76 -27.02
C ASP A 172 0.20 -2.68 -26.90
N GLY A 173 0.24 -1.92 -25.80
CA GLY A 173 -0.71 -0.83 -25.55
C GLY A 173 -2.11 -1.25 -25.09
N ASP A 174 -2.37 -2.54 -24.95
CA ASP A 174 -3.66 -3.04 -24.48
C ASP A 174 -4.00 -2.55 -23.06
N THR A 175 -5.29 -2.43 -22.78
CA THR A 175 -5.79 -2.19 -21.43
C THR A 175 -6.76 -3.30 -21.05
N TRP A 176 -6.51 -3.92 -19.90
CA TRP A 176 -7.30 -5.03 -19.37
C TRP A 176 -7.82 -4.71 -17.99
N LEU A 177 -9.06 -5.13 -17.73
CA LEU A 177 -9.72 -4.96 -16.44
C LEU A 177 -10.57 -6.19 -16.12
N GLY A 178 -10.62 -6.58 -14.86
CA GLY A 178 -11.55 -7.55 -14.34
C GLY A 178 -10.96 -8.93 -14.09
N SER A 179 -11.79 -9.76 -13.47
CA SER A 179 -11.55 -11.18 -13.25
C SER A 179 -12.88 -11.92 -13.46
N PRO A 180 -13.13 -12.49 -14.67
CA PRO A 180 -12.20 -12.66 -15.78
C PRO A 180 -11.76 -11.36 -16.50
N PRO A 181 -10.60 -11.34 -17.17
CA PRO A 181 -10.09 -10.12 -17.83
C PRO A 181 -10.91 -9.73 -19.06
N ILE A 182 -11.26 -8.45 -19.14
CA ILE A 182 -12.00 -7.80 -20.23
C ILE A 182 -11.08 -6.75 -20.86
N HIS A 183 -11.01 -6.73 -22.19
CA HIS A 183 -10.26 -5.73 -22.94
C HIS A 183 -11.04 -4.42 -22.98
N LEU A 184 -10.38 -3.31 -22.62
CA LEU A 184 -10.93 -1.98 -22.70
C LEU A 184 -10.36 -1.28 -23.95
N PRO A 185 -11.20 -0.98 -24.96
CA PRO A 185 -10.74 -0.49 -26.26
C PRO A 185 -10.22 0.95 -26.24
N ALA A 186 -10.51 1.71 -25.17
CA ALA A 186 -10.08 3.08 -25.03
C ALA A 186 -9.46 3.30 -23.65
N ARG A 187 -8.20 3.72 -23.64
CA ARG A 187 -7.51 4.23 -22.47
C ARG A 187 -7.65 5.75 -22.42
N GLU A 188 -8.09 6.28 -21.29
CA GLU A 188 -8.06 7.71 -21.06
C GLU A 188 -6.61 8.16 -20.89
N GLN A 189 -6.00 8.67 -21.96
CA GLN A 189 -4.65 9.24 -21.90
C GLN A 189 -4.71 10.62 -21.24
N VAL A 190 -3.87 10.84 -20.23
CA VAL A 190 -3.74 12.16 -19.62
C VAL A 190 -2.97 13.07 -20.57
N SER A 191 -3.69 13.93 -21.27
CA SER A 191 -3.10 14.98 -22.12
C SER A 191 -2.65 16.17 -21.27
N GLY A 192 -1.47 16.73 -21.58
CA GLY A 192 -1.01 18.02 -21.05
C GLY A 192 0.00 17.98 -19.89
N ALA A 193 0.34 16.83 -19.34
CA ALA A 193 1.44 16.72 -18.36
C ALA A 193 2.81 16.69 -19.08
N PRO A 194 3.75 17.60 -18.76
CA PRO A 194 5.10 17.56 -19.32
C PRO A 194 5.82 16.24 -18.99
N GLU A 195 6.54 15.64 -19.96
CA GLU A 195 7.37 14.44 -19.70
C GLU A 195 8.35 14.64 -18.54
N SER A 196 8.80 15.88 -18.30
CA SER A 196 9.70 16.23 -17.20
C SER A 196 9.09 16.09 -15.81
N LEU A 197 7.77 15.94 -15.71
CA LEU A 197 7.03 15.74 -14.47
C LEU A 197 6.47 14.32 -14.32
N THR A 198 6.61 13.47 -15.34
CA THR A 198 6.12 12.08 -15.36
C THR A 198 7.26 11.08 -15.49
N PHE A 199 7.88 10.98 -16.67
CA PHE A 199 8.88 9.96 -17.00
C PHE A 199 10.33 10.45 -16.82
N LYS A 200 10.62 11.72 -17.12
CA LYS A 200 11.99 12.25 -17.20
C LYS A 200 12.24 13.40 -16.23
N PRO A 201 12.15 13.17 -14.90
CA PRO A 201 12.37 14.22 -13.92
C PRO A 201 13.82 14.72 -13.92
N SER A 202 13.98 16.02 -13.67
CA SER A 202 15.29 16.63 -13.45
C SER A 202 16.01 16.01 -12.23
N PRO A 203 17.35 15.99 -12.19
CA PRO A 203 18.11 15.48 -11.06
C PRO A 203 17.74 16.14 -9.72
N LEU A 204 17.44 17.45 -9.72
CA LEU A 204 17.02 18.17 -8.52
C LEU A 204 15.69 17.65 -7.95
N ARG A 205 14.72 17.34 -8.81
CA ARG A 205 13.44 16.73 -8.39
C ARG A 205 13.64 15.32 -7.85
N ARG A 206 14.55 14.55 -8.45
CA ARG A 206 14.92 13.22 -7.94
C ARG A 206 15.51 13.31 -6.53
N LEU A 207 16.42 14.25 -6.32
CA LEU A 207 16.99 14.50 -5.00
C LEU A 207 15.92 14.97 -4.01
N ALA A 208 15.07 15.93 -4.38
CA ALA A 208 14.01 16.44 -3.51
C ALA A 208 13.02 15.35 -3.09
N ARG A 209 12.51 14.56 -4.04
CA ARG A 209 11.64 13.41 -3.75
C ARG A 209 12.35 12.40 -2.85
N GLY A 210 13.59 12.03 -3.20
CA GLY A 210 14.39 11.10 -2.41
C GLY A 210 14.62 11.57 -0.97
N LEU A 211 14.81 12.87 -0.73
CA LEU A 211 14.92 13.41 0.63
C LEU A 211 13.60 13.34 1.40
N VAL A 212 12.47 13.70 0.77
CA VAL A 212 11.14 13.58 1.40
C VAL A 212 10.83 12.14 1.76
N GLU A 213 11.09 11.21 0.85
CA GLU A 213 10.91 9.78 1.08
C GLU A 213 11.92 9.23 2.10
N GLY A 214 13.16 9.70 2.10
CA GLY A 214 14.15 9.36 3.14
C GLY A 214 13.66 9.74 4.54
N VAL A 215 13.12 10.95 4.70
CA VAL A 215 12.53 11.41 5.96
C VAL A 215 11.33 10.54 6.35
N ARG A 216 10.44 10.22 5.40
CA ARG A 216 9.25 9.39 5.69
C ARG A 216 9.62 7.96 6.13
N ILE A 217 10.69 7.37 5.59
CA ILE A 217 11.18 6.04 5.97
C ILE A 217 11.73 6.04 7.41
N VAL A 218 12.52 7.06 7.75
CA VAL A 218 13.29 7.12 9.01
C VAL A 218 12.42 7.54 10.19
N THR A 219 11.44 8.43 9.96
CA THR A 219 10.66 9.06 11.02
C THR A 219 9.93 8.08 11.95
N PRO A 220 9.16 7.07 11.46
CA PRO A 220 8.46 6.13 12.34
C PRO A 220 9.40 5.40 13.31
N HIS A 221 10.52 4.90 12.80
CA HIS A 221 11.52 4.20 13.61
C HIS A 221 12.18 5.14 14.63
N ALA A 222 12.51 6.37 14.22
CA ALA A 222 13.10 7.35 15.11
C ALA A 222 12.16 7.72 16.28
N VAL A 223 10.85 7.83 16.02
CA VAL A 223 9.84 8.06 17.06
C VAL A 223 9.76 6.87 18.02
N VAL A 224 9.65 5.65 17.50
CA VAL A 224 9.58 4.42 18.33
C VAL A 224 10.80 4.30 19.24
N ILE A 225 12.01 4.49 18.69
CA ILE A 225 13.26 4.41 19.44
C ILE A 225 13.32 5.52 20.49
N ALA A 226 13.01 6.77 20.12
CA ALA A 226 13.06 7.90 21.06
C ALA A 226 12.09 7.74 22.23
N VAL A 227 10.85 7.31 21.96
CA VAL A 227 9.85 7.05 23.00
C VAL A 227 10.27 5.85 23.83
N GLY A 228 10.66 4.74 23.22
CA GLY A 228 11.06 3.51 23.91
C GLY A 228 12.22 3.73 24.88
N TYR A 229 13.27 4.45 24.47
CA TYR A 229 14.38 4.80 25.35
C TYR A 229 13.95 5.72 26.49
N THR A 230 13.10 6.72 26.20
CA THR A 230 12.57 7.62 27.24
C THR A 230 11.79 6.83 28.28
N VAL A 231 10.89 5.96 27.84
CA VAL A 231 10.08 5.08 28.70
C VAL A 231 10.97 4.18 29.56
N MET A 232 11.99 3.55 28.98
CA MET A 232 12.89 2.67 29.74
C MET A 232 13.66 3.43 30.81
N LEU A 233 14.21 4.60 30.50
CA LEU A 233 14.96 5.41 31.46
C LEU A 233 14.10 5.90 32.63
N ASP A 234 12.84 6.20 32.36
CA ASP A 234 11.90 6.63 33.41
C ASP A 234 11.42 5.43 34.26
N LEU A 235 11.35 4.23 33.67
CA LEU A 235 10.90 3.01 34.34
C LEU A 235 11.96 2.33 35.21
N MET A 236 13.23 2.31 34.77
CA MET A 236 14.31 1.62 35.48
C MET A 236 14.40 2.00 36.97
N PRO A 237 14.36 3.29 37.36
CA PRO A 237 14.40 3.67 38.78
C PRO A 237 13.21 3.18 39.59
N LEU A 238 12.03 3.06 38.97
CA LEU A 238 10.83 2.54 39.64
C LEU A 238 10.92 1.03 39.86
N ALA A 239 11.48 0.31 38.89
CA ALA A 239 11.71 -1.13 38.97
C ALA A 239 12.81 -1.47 39.98
N ASP A 240 13.91 -0.71 40.01
CA ASP A 240 15.01 -0.88 40.96
C ASP A 240 14.56 -0.68 42.42
N GLN A 241 13.51 0.13 42.63
CA GLN A 241 12.87 0.34 43.94
C GLN A 241 11.77 -0.69 44.24
N GLU A 242 11.62 -1.74 43.42
CA GLU A 242 10.56 -2.76 43.51
C GLU A 242 9.12 -2.20 43.47
N ARG A 243 8.94 -0.99 42.92
CA ARG A 243 7.63 -0.31 42.86
C ARG A 243 6.82 -0.78 41.65
N TRP A 244 6.58 -2.08 41.55
CA TRP A 244 5.93 -2.72 40.40
C TRP A 244 4.53 -2.17 40.07
N GLY A 245 3.76 -1.75 41.08
CA GLY A 245 2.48 -1.07 40.86
C GLY A 245 2.61 0.27 40.11
N ALA A 246 3.65 1.04 40.41
CA ALA A 246 3.94 2.30 39.72
C ALA A 246 4.46 2.05 38.30
N VAL A 247 5.26 1.00 38.09
CA VAL A 247 5.73 0.56 36.77
C VAL A 247 4.54 0.22 35.86
N LEU A 248 3.60 -0.59 36.34
CA LEU A 248 2.40 -0.96 35.60
C LEU A 248 1.52 0.25 35.27
N ALA A 249 1.31 1.15 36.25
CA ALA A 249 0.55 2.37 36.03
C ALA A 249 1.22 3.30 35.00
N TYR A 250 2.53 3.47 35.07
CA TYR A 250 3.29 4.27 34.11
C TYR A 250 3.18 3.68 32.70
N LEU A 251 3.40 2.37 32.54
CA LEU A 251 3.28 1.68 31.25
C LEU A 251 1.88 1.83 30.63
N ALA A 252 0.83 1.71 31.44
CA ALA A 252 -0.55 1.89 30.97
C ALA A 252 -0.80 3.31 30.47
N VAL A 253 -0.38 4.33 31.25
CA VAL A 253 -0.57 5.74 30.90
C VAL A 253 0.27 6.12 29.68
N ILE A 254 1.55 5.75 29.63
CA ILE A 254 2.45 6.12 28.54
C ILE A 254 2.11 5.39 27.25
N GLY A 255 1.62 4.15 27.32
CA GLY A 255 1.11 3.42 26.16
C GLY A 255 -0.10 4.12 25.54
N MET A 256 -1.05 4.56 26.37
CA MET A 256 -2.20 5.35 25.91
C MET A 256 -1.77 6.70 25.34
N ALA A 257 -0.87 7.41 26.02
CA ALA A 257 -0.35 8.70 25.57
C ALA A 257 0.42 8.58 24.24
N TYR A 258 1.20 7.51 24.06
CA TYR A 258 1.88 7.20 22.80
C TYR A 258 0.88 6.92 21.69
N SER A 259 -0.12 6.09 21.94
CA SER A 259 -1.16 5.72 20.98
C SER A 259 -1.95 6.96 20.49
N VAL A 260 -2.54 7.71 21.43
CA VAL A 260 -3.28 8.94 21.13
C VAL A 260 -2.37 10.02 20.54
N GLY A 261 -1.15 10.16 21.06
CA GLY A 261 -0.17 11.13 20.60
C GLY A 261 0.25 10.91 19.14
N ASN A 262 0.48 9.67 18.71
CA ASN A 262 0.75 9.34 17.31
C ASN A 262 -0.42 9.75 16.42
N PHE A 263 -1.64 9.38 16.79
CA PHE A 263 -2.84 9.74 16.03
C PHE A 263 -2.98 11.26 15.89
N LEU A 264 -2.89 12.00 16.99
CA LEU A 264 -3.01 13.47 16.97
C LEU A 264 -1.88 14.14 16.20
N LEU A 265 -0.64 13.62 16.28
CA LEU A 265 0.49 14.10 15.51
C LEU A 265 0.23 13.96 14.00
N ILE A 266 -0.20 12.80 13.54
CA ILE A 266 -0.46 12.58 12.10
C ILE A 266 -1.68 13.38 11.63
N ALA A 267 -2.74 13.47 12.44
CA ALA A 267 -3.89 14.33 12.13
C ALA A 267 -3.46 15.80 11.99
N ALA A 268 -2.64 16.32 12.92
CA ALA A 268 -2.10 17.67 12.83
C ALA A 268 -1.22 17.87 11.59
N LEU A 269 -0.31 16.93 11.30
CA LEU A 269 0.54 16.98 10.11
C LEU A 269 -0.29 17.00 8.82
N LYS A 270 -1.31 16.16 8.71
CA LYS A 270 -2.24 16.17 7.58
C LYS A 270 -2.85 17.55 7.38
N TRP A 271 -3.37 18.18 8.43
CA TRP A 271 -4.01 19.50 8.33
C TRP A 271 -3.01 20.63 8.04
N LEU A 272 -1.81 20.58 8.61
CA LEU A 272 -0.76 21.59 8.42
C LEU A 272 -0.13 21.54 7.03
N VAL A 273 0.11 20.32 6.51
CA VAL A 273 0.84 20.11 5.25
C VAL A 273 -0.11 20.06 4.05
N MET A 274 -1.21 19.31 4.16
CA MET A 274 -2.11 19.04 3.03
C MET A 274 -3.39 19.87 3.08
N GLY A 275 -3.84 20.27 4.27
CA GLY A 275 -5.11 20.96 4.44
C GLY A 275 -6.29 20.08 4.04
N ARG A 276 -7.07 20.53 3.05
CA ARG A 276 -8.19 19.75 2.47
C ARG A 276 -7.82 19.21 1.11
N TYR A 277 -7.97 17.90 0.92
CA TYR A 277 -7.91 17.29 -0.40
C TYR A 277 -9.06 17.79 -1.30
N ARG A 278 -8.79 17.90 -2.60
CA ARG A 278 -9.75 18.32 -3.64
C ARG A 278 -9.50 17.53 -4.90
N LYS A 279 -10.51 17.43 -5.76
CA LYS A 279 -10.39 16.86 -7.11
C LYS A 279 -9.22 17.51 -7.86
N ARG A 280 -8.28 16.69 -8.33
CA ARG A 280 -7.08 17.14 -9.05
C ARG A 280 -6.40 15.99 -9.80
N ALA A 281 -5.57 16.36 -10.77
CA ALA A 281 -4.73 15.43 -11.52
C ALA A 281 -3.32 16.01 -11.59
N ASP A 282 -2.39 15.44 -10.81
CA ASP A 282 -1.03 15.96 -10.69
C ASP A 282 0.00 14.91 -11.09
N PRO A 283 1.01 15.28 -11.90
CA PRO A 283 2.10 14.37 -12.23
C PRO A 283 2.87 13.93 -10.99
N MET A 284 3.38 12.69 -11.04
CA MET A 284 4.07 12.04 -9.92
C MET A 284 5.28 12.84 -9.41
N TRP A 285 5.97 13.60 -10.25
CA TRP A 285 7.14 14.40 -9.83
C TRP A 285 6.80 15.82 -9.36
N THR A 286 5.64 15.98 -8.70
CA THR A 286 5.22 17.22 -8.06
C THR A 286 5.31 17.12 -6.53
N PRO A 287 5.62 18.23 -5.83
CA PRO A 287 5.68 18.23 -4.37
C PRO A 287 4.38 17.77 -3.70
N PHE A 288 3.22 18.07 -4.33
CA PHE A 288 1.93 17.63 -3.83
C PHE A 288 1.86 16.11 -3.70
N VAL A 289 2.23 15.36 -4.75
CA VAL A 289 2.19 13.89 -4.74
C VAL A 289 3.14 13.36 -3.66
N TRP A 290 4.37 13.86 -3.57
CA TRP A 290 5.35 13.37 -2.59
C TRP A 290 4.94 13.64 -1.14
N LEU A 291 4.32 14.79 -0.89
CA LEU A 291 3.81 15.15 0.43
C LEU A 291 2.55 14.35 0.77
N SER A 292 1.64 14.15 -0.19
CA SER A 292 0.45 13.32 0.00
C SER A 292 0.84 11.89 0.35
N GLU A 293 1.68 11.27 -0.48
CA GLU A 293 2.23 9.93 -0.24
C GLU A 293 3.02 9.88 1.07
N GLY A 294 3.75 10.94 1.42
CA GLY A 294 4.43 11.07 2.71
C GLY A 294 3.48 11.03 3.91
N ILE A 295 2.35 11.73 3.84
CA ILE A 295 1.31 11.68 4.87
C ILE A 295 0.66 10.30 4.92
N THR A 296 0.34 9.70 3.77
CA THR A 296 -0.18 8.33 3.70
C THR A 296 0.77 7.33 4.35
N SER A 297 2.07 7.37 4.01
CA SER A 297 3.07 6.48 4.61
C SER A 297 3.21 6.68 6.12
N LEU A 298 3.18 7.93 6.62
CA LEU A 298 3.22 8.19 8.06
C LEU A 298 1.93 7.74 8.76
N TYR A 299 0.79 7.90 8.11
CA TYR A 299 -0.49 7.38 8.58
C TYR A 299 -0.47 5.86 8.71
N GLU A 300 -0.08 5.14 7.66
CA GLU A 300 0.01 3.68 7.62
C GLU A 300 1.09 3.12 8.54
N GLY A 301 2.21 3.83 8.68
CA GLY A 301 3.34 3.43 9.52
C GLY A 301 3.19 3.79 11.00
N MET A 302 2.36 4.78 11.34
CA MET A 302 2.26 5.29 12.72
C MET A 302 0.82 5.32 13.24
N ALA A 303 -0.08 6.13 12.66
CA ALA A 303 -1.41 6.32 13.21
C ALA A 303 -2.29 5.06 13.14
N ALA A 304 -2.25 4.35 12.01
CA ALA A 304 -3.00 3.13 11.79
C ALA A 304 -2.59 2.01 12.77
N PRO A 305 -1.33 1.54 12.83
CA PRO A 305 -0.93 0.43 13.69
C PRO A 305 -0.93 0.77 15.18
N ASN A 306 -0.60 2.01 15.56
CA ASN A 306 -0.47 2.36 16.97
C ASN A 306 -1.79 2.83 17.61
N PHE A 307 -2.81 3.17 16.84
CA PHE A 307 -4.09 3.67 17.37
C PHE A 307 -5.30 3.12 16.60
N MET A 308 -5.42 3.43 15.30
CA MET A 308 -6.71 3.23 14.59
C MET A 308 -7.08 1.77 14.36
N ARG A 309 -6.11 0.85 14.21
CA ARG A 309 -6.39 -0.60 14.09
C ARG A 309 -7.07 -1.17 15.34
N TYR A 310 -6.80 -0.62 16.53
CA TYR A 310 -7.47 -1.02 17.77
C TYR A 310 -8.92 -0.50 17.85
N LEU A 311 -9.30 0.45 17.00
CA LEU A 311 -10.66 0.99 16.93
C LEU A 311 -11.54 0.28 15.90
N ARG A 312 -10.98 -0.64 15.09
CA ARG A 312 -11.74 -1.41 14.10
C ARG A 312 -12.89 -2.17 14.75
N GLY A 313 -14.06 -2.14 14.10
CA GLY A 313 -15.30 -2.72 14.60
C GLY A 313 -15.93 -1.97 15.78
N THR A 314 -15.37 -0.83 16.21
CA THR A 314 -15.92 0.01 17.28
C THR A 314 -16.53 1.29 16.71
N PRO A 315 -17.46 1.96 17.43
CA PRO A 315 -18.02 3.24 17.00
C PRO A 315 -16.98 4.38 16.97
N TRP A 316 -15.76 4.16 17.45
CA TRP A 316 -14.71 5.19 17.54
C TRP A 316 -13.93 5.38 16.24
N LEU A 317 -13.81 4.35 15.40
CA LEU A 317 -13.05 4.45 14.15
C LEU A 317 -13.64 5.48 13.16
N PRO A 318 -14.96 5.50 12.92
CA PRO A 318 -15.60 6.57 12.15
C PRO A 318 -15.27 7.99 12.66
N LEU A 319 -15.28 8.18 13.99
CA LEU A 319 -14.96 9.45 14.61
C LEU A 319 -13.50 9.85 14.39
N ALA A 320 -12.58 8.88 14.50
CA ALA A 320 -11.16 9.10 14.21
C ALA A 320 -10.93 9.54 12.75
N PHE A 321 -11.61 8.92 11.79
CA PHE A 321 -11.55 9.34 10.39
C PHE A 321 -12.19 10.71 10.13
N ASN A 322 -13.28 11.05 10.82
CA ASN A 322 -13.87 12.39 10.74
C ASN A 322 -12.90 13.48 11.21
N LEU A 323 -12.01 13.21 12.17
CA LEU A 323 -10.93 14.14 12.57
C LEU A 323 -9.87 14.34 11.47
N PHE A 324 -9.67 13.34 10.62
CA PHE A 324 -8.83 13.47 9.43
C PHE A 324 -9.53 14.20 8.27
N GLY A 325 -10.86 14.33 8.29
CA GLY A 325 -11.63 15.09 7.31
C GLY A 325 -12.68 14.29 6.53
N CYS A 326 -12.79 12.98 6.77
CA CYS A 326 -13.87 12.17 6.19
C CYS A 326 -15.24 12.70 6.63
N LYS A 327 -16.28 12.37 5.87
CA LYS A 327 -17.68 12.64 6.22
C LYS A 327 -18.42 11.32 6.45
N ILE A 328 -18.30 10.78 7.66
CA ILE A 328 -18.87 9.48 8.02
C ILE A 328 -20.07 9.68 8.95
N GLY A 329 -21.22 9.13 8.53
CA GLY A 329 -22.49 9.20 9.24
C GLY A 329 -22.54 8.41 10.55
N ARG A 330 -23.65 8.56 11.28
CA ARG A 330 -23.90 7.79 12.51
C ARG A 330 -24.09 6.31 12.19
N GLY A 331 -23.78 5.44 13.15
CA GLY A 331 -24.07 4.00 13.03
C GLY A 331 -23.22 3.24 12.02
N VAL A 332 -22.25 3.91 11.37
CA VAL A 332 -21.37 3.25 10.40
C VAL A 332 -20.45 2.27 11.10
N TYR A 333 -20.44 1.03 10.62
CA TYR A 333 -19.48 0.01 11.01
C TYR A 333 -18.29 0.04 10.06
N MET A 334 -17.07 0.03 10.61
CA MET A 334 -15.83 -0.02 9.83
C MET A 334 -14.87 -1.05 10.39
N ASP A 335 -14.50 -2.02 9.56
CA ASP A 335 -13.42 -2.97 9.81
C ASP A 335 -12.24 -2.78 8.84
N THR A 336 -12.05 -1.54 8.38
CA THR A 336 -10.98 -1.16 7.46
C THR A 336 -10.38 0.18 7.88
N THR A 337 -9.08 0.33 7.69
CA THR A 337 -8.37 1.60 7.85
C THR A 337 -7.81 2.12 6.52
N ASP A 338 -8.25 1.54 5.40
CA ASP A 338 -7.69 1.82 4.09
C ASP A 338 -8.36 3.04 3.44
N ILE A 339 -7.91 4.24 3.83
CA ILE A 339 -8.35 5.54 3.32
C ILE A 339 -7.15 6.50 3.32
N THR A 340 -6.85 7.15 2.18
CA THR A 340 -5.67 8.01 2.01
C THR A 340 -6.03 9.50 1.89
N GLU A 341 -6.91 9.88 0.94
CA GLU A 341 -7.37 11.26 0.79
C GLU A 341 -8.66 11.48 1.59
N PHE A 342 -8.52 11.58 2.91
CA PHE A 342 -9.62 11.58 3.87
C PHE A 342 -10.81 12.48 3.50
N ASP A 343 -10.56 13.75 3.11
CA ASP A 343 -11.63 14.71 2.77
C ASP A 343 -12.41 14.34 1.50
N CYS A 344 -11.92 13.39 0.72
CA CYS A 344 -12.56 12.90 -0.49
C CYS A 344 -13.58 11.78 -0.21
N VAL A 345 -13.64 11.23 1.01
CA VAL A 345 -14.54 10.13 1.35
C VAL A 345 -15.78 10.62 2.09
N SER A 346 -16.96 10.23 1.60
CA SER A 346 -18.25 10.42 2.28
C SER A 346 -18.97 9.08 2.41
N ILE A 347 -19.45 8.75 3.61
CA ILE A 347 -20.15 7.51 3.93
C ILE A 347 -21.43 7.86 4.69
N GLY A 348 -22.59 7.46 4.15
CA GLY A 348 -23.89 7.68 4.76
C GLY A 348 -24.10 6.88 6.04
N ALA A 349 -25.16 7.21 6.78
CA ALA A 349 -25.48 6.57 8.05
C ALA A 349 -25.77 5.07 7.90
N ASP A 350 -25.45 4.31 8.95
CA ASP A 350 -25.76 2.88 9.09
C ASP A 350 -25.18 1.99 7.98
N SER A 351 -24.13 2.46 7.30
CA SER A 351 -23.38 1.70 6.29
C SER A 351 -22.29 0.82 6.92
N GLU A 352 -21.92 -0.26 6.24
CA GLU A 352 -20.97 -1.27 6.73
C GLU A 352 -19.80 -1.43 5.75
N LEU A 353 -18.58 -1.14 6.22
CA LEU A 353 -17.34 -1.36 5.46
C LEU A 353 -16.57 -2.53 6.08
N ASN A 354 -16.58 -3.67 5.41
CA ASN A 354 -15.94 -4.90 5.90
C ASN A 354 -14.42 -4.90 5.72
N ALA A 355 -13.77 -5.94 6.26
CA ALA A 355 -12.32 -6.13 6.24
C ALA A 355 -11.71 -5.93 4.84
N GLY A 356 -10.79 -4.97 4.73
CA GLY A 356 -10.08 -4.66 3.49
C GLY A 356 -10.94 -4.00 2.41
N ALA A 357 -12.18 -3.61 2.70
CA ALA A 357 -12.94 -2.74 1.81
C ALA A 357 -12.25 -1.37 1.74
N CYS A 358 -12.17 -0.79 0.55
CA CYS A 358 -11.42 0.44 0.31
C CYS A 358 -12.22 1.43 -0.55
N PRO A 359 -12.62 2.59 0.02
CA PRO A 359 -12.97 3.77 -0.75
C PRO A 359 -11.69 4.36 -1.36
N GLN A 360 -11.35 3.93 -2.57
CA GLN A 360 -10.09 4.27 -3.20
C GLN A 360 -10.19 5.62 -3.92
N THR A 361 -9.68 6.66 -3.26
CA THR A 361 -9.81 8.06 -3.67
C THR A 361 -8.88 8.50 -4.79
N HIS A 362 -7.91 7.68 -5.16
CA HIS A 362 -7.02 7.98 -6.26
C HIS A 362 -6.58 6.76 -7.07
N LEU A 363 -6.14 7.03 -8.31
CA LEU A 363 -5.37 6.10 -9.12
C LEU A 363 -4.21 6.82 -9.79
N PHE A 364 -3.13 6.07 -10.02
CA PHE A 364 -2.09 6.47 -10.96
C PHE A 364 -2.47 6.01 -12.36
N GLU A 365 -2.59 6.96 -13.29
CA GLU A 365 -2.79 6.71 -14.71
C GLU A 365 -1.66 7.44 -15.44
N ASP A 366 -0.77 6.71 -16.13
CA ASP A 366 0.41 7.30 -16.80
C ASP A 366 1.29 8.17 -15.89
N ARG A 367 1.51 7.72 -14.64
CA ARG A 367 2.27 8.46 -13.61
C ARG A 367 1.66 9.82 -13.27
N VAL A 368 0.36 9.99 -13.48
CA VAL A 368 -0.43 11.11 -12.98
C VAL A 368 -1.37 10.59 -11.90
N MET A 369 -1.28 11.17 -10.70
CA MET A 369 -2.16 10.87 -9.60
C MET A 369 -3.48 11.61 -9.83
N LYS A 370 -4.55 10.88 -10.12
CA LYS A 370 -5.91 11.43 -10.22
C LYS A 370 -6.64 11.19 -8.92
N ILE A 371 -7.07 12.27 -8.27
CA ILE A 371 -7.84 12.25 -7.01
C ILE A 371 -9.23 12.79 -7.29
N ASP A 372 -10.26 12.13 -6.76
CA ASP A 372 -11.62 12.66 -6.70
C ASP A 372 -12.38 12.06 -5.50
N HIS A 373 -13.63 12.50 -5.33
CA HIS A 373 -14.51 12.05 -4.28
C HIS A 373 -15.02 10.63 -4.49
N VAL A 374 -15.18 9.89 -3.38
CA VAL A 374 -15.93 8.63 -3.30
C VAL A 374 -17.14 8.84 -2.41
N ILE A 375 -18.34 8.64 -2.95
CA ILE A 375 -19.60 8.89 -2.24
C ILE A 375 -20.31 7.56 -2.03
N ILE A 376 -20.38 7.13 -0.78
CA ILE A 376 -21.11 5.94 -0.34
C ILE A 376 -22.38 6.41 0.39
N GLY A 377 -23.54 5.94 -0.06
CA GLY A 377 -24.84 6.29 0.51
C GLY A 377 -25.08 5.73 1.91
N GLU A 378 -26.33 5.86 2.37
CA GLU A 378 -26.81 5.30 3.65
C GLU A 378 -27.16 3.82 3.52
N ARG A 379 -26.96 3.05 4.60
CA ARG A 379 -27.30 1.62 4.68
C ARG A 379 -26.66 0.80 3.57
N VAL A 380 -25.47 1.20 3.13
CA VAL A 380 -24.70 0.49 2.11
C VAL A 380 -23.88 -0.60 2.77
N TYR A 381 -23.95 -1.81 2.22
CA TYR A 381 -23.04 -2.89 2.57
C TYR A 381 -21.90 -2.96 1.56
N MET A 382 -20.65 -2.79 2.03
CA MET A 382 -19.44 -3.04 1.26
C MET A 382 -18.79 -4.34 1.74
N GLY A 383 -18.84 -5.37 0.91
CA GLY A 383 -18.27 -6.68 1.21
C GLY A 383 -16.76 -6.67 1.42
N PRO A 384 -16.20 -7.72 2.05
CA PRO A 384 -14.76 -7.81 2.29
C PRO A 384 -13.96 -7.64 1.00
N ARG A 385 -12.90 -6.82 1.07
CA ARG A 385 -11.98 -6.54 -0.05
C ARG A 385 -12.65 -5.96 -1.31
N SER A 386 -13.84 -5.37 -1.19
CA SER A 386 -14.43 -4.58 -2.29
C SER A 386 -13.76 -3.22 -2.40
N ALA A 387 -13.60 -2.70 -3.61
CA ALA A 387 -13.06 -1.37 -3.87
C ALA A 387 -14.08 -0.49 -4.59
N VAL A 388 -14.18 0.77 -4.17
CA VAL A 388 -14.97 1.80 -4.86
C VAL A 388 -14.00 2.89 -5.31
N LEU A 389 -13.80 3.00 -6.61
CA LEU A 389 -12.83 3.93 -7.19
C LEU A 389 -13.32 5.39 -7.15
N TYR A 390 -12.39 6.32 -7.30
CA TYR A 390 -12.65 7.76 -7.33
C TYR A 390 -13.73 8.15 -8.36
N SER A 391 -14.43 9.25 -8.09
CA SER A 391 -15.59 9.74 -8.83
C SER A 391 -16.82 8.82 -8.79
N ALA A 392 -16.77 7.64 -8.16
CA ALA A 392 -17.91 6.74 -8.08
C ALA A 392 -18.91 7.16 -6.99
N VAL A 393 -20.18 6.79 -7.22
CA VAL A 393 -21.29 7.01 -6.29
C VAL A 393 -22.02 5.69 -6.07
N VAL A 394 -22.18 5.32 -4.80
CA VAL A 394 -22.96 4.14 -4.39
C VAL A 394 -24.25 4.62 -3.75
N GLY A 395 -25.39 4.31 -4.38
CA GLY A 395 -26.72 4.69 -3.90
C GLY A 395 -27.08 4.05 -2.56
N ASN A 396 -28.05 4.64 -1.86
CA ASN A 396 -28.53 4.13 -0.57
C ASN A 396 -29.05 2.69 -0.68
N ASP A 397 -28.92 1.92 0.39
CA ASP A 397 -29.42 0.54 0.47
C ASP A 397 -28.80 -0.41 -0.59
N ALA A 398 -27.66 -0.03 -1.18
CA ALA A 398 -26.93 -0.88 -2.11
C ALA A 398 -26.05 -1.90 -1.38
N HIS A 399 -25.87 -3.05 -2.00
CA HIS A 399 -25.06 -4.15 -1.46
C HIS A 399 -23.99 -4.55 -2.48
N LEU A 400 -22.74 -4.30 -2.15
CA LEU A 400 -21.57 -4.74 -2.91
C LEU A 400 -21.04 -6.05 -2.33
N GLY A 401 -20.99 -7.10 -3.14
CA GLY A 401 -20.44 -8.39 -2.75
C GLY A 401 -18.94 -8.33 -2.43
N PRO A 402 -18.35 -9.40 -1.87
CA PRO A 402 -16.91 -9.49 -1.65
C PRO A 402 -16.13 -9.30 -2.95
N LEU A 403 -14.95 -8.67 -2.89
CA LEU A 403 -14.06 -8.41 -4.03
C LEU A 403 -14.69 -7.61 -5.17
N THR A 404 -15.84 -6.96 -4.94
CA THR A 404 -16.51 -6.15 -5.96
C THR A 404 -15.70 -4.90 -6.26
N LEU A 405 -15.50 -4.59 -7.54
CA LEU A 405 -14.83 -3.38 -7.99
C LEU A 405 -15.83 -2.44 -8.66
N VAL A 406 -16.21 -1.36 -7.98
CA VAL A 406 -17.00 -0.27 -8.58
C VAL A 406 -16.05 0.67 -9.30
N MET A 407 -16.30 0.86 -10.60
CA MET A 407 -15.41 1.57 -11.51
C MET A 407 -15.41 3.08 -11.28
N LYS A 408 -14.34 3.74 -11.74
CA LYS A 408 -14.23 5.19 -11.67
C LYS A 408 -15.42 5.84 -12.40
N GLY A 409 -16.06 6.81 -11.76
CA GLY A 409 -17.23 7.50 -12.31
C GLY A 409 -18.50 6.66 -12.44
N GLU A 410 -18.51 5.41 -11.96
CA GLU A 410 -19.69 4.55 -11.98
C GLU A 410 -20.71 4.98 -10.92
N HIS A 411 -22.00 4.82 -11.24
CA HIS A 411 -23.09 5.08 -10.31
C HIS A 411 -23.88 3.80 -10.04
N ILE A 412 -23.73 3.24 -8.84
CA ILE A 412 -24.49 2.07 -8.38
C ILE A 412 -25.88 2.54 -7.91
N PRO A 413 -26.98 2.05 -8.50
CA PRO A 413 -28.34 2.44 -8.10
C PRO A 413 -28.67 2.10 -6.65
N ALA A 414 -29.57 2.87 -6.06
CA ALA A 414 -30.10 2.56 -4.72
C ALA A 414 -30.89 1.23 -4.72
N CYS A 415 -31.00 0.59 -3.54
CA CYS A 415 -31.75 -0.64 -3.33
C CYS A 415 -31.37 -1.77 -4.31
N SER A 416 -30.07 -1.93 -4.59
CA SER A 416 -29.59 -2.88 -5.59
C SER A 416 -28.41 -3.71 -5.08
N ARG A 417 -28.21 -4.89 -5.66
CA ARG A 417 -27.13 -5.82 -5.30
C ARG A 417 -26.17 -5.95 -6.48
N TRP A 418 -24.88 -5.86 -6.20
CA TRP A 418 -23.82 -5.90 -7.21
C TRP A 418 -22.68 -6.79 -6.75
N ALA A 419 -22.07 -7.49 -7.70
CA ALA A 419 -20.92 -8.34 -7.45
C ALA A 419 -19.97 -8.35 -8.66
N GLY A 420 -18.72 -8.73 -8.43
CA GLY A 420 -17.75 -8.98 -9.50
C GLY A 420 -16.73 -7.86 -9.72
N CYS A 421 -15.75 -8.16 -10.56
CA CYS A 421 -14.69 -7.25 -10.98
C CYS A 421 -14.69 -7.20 -12.51
N PRO A 422 -15.24 -6.16 -13.15
CA PRO A 422 -15.95 -5.01 -12.56
C PRO A 422 -17.32 -5.38 -11.98
N ALA A 423 -17.91 -4.47 -11.20
CA ALA A 423 -19.23 -4.63 -10.61
C ALA A 423 -20.30 -4.84 -11.69
N ALA A 424 -21.16 -5.84 -11.48
CA ALA A 424 -22.34 -6.10 -12.29
C ALA A 424 -23.53 -6.43 -11.39
N PRO A 425 -24.78 -6.24 -11.85
CA PRO A 425 -25.96 -6.62 -11.09
C PRO A 425 -25.90 -8.08 -10.66
N ASP A 426 -26.00 -8.31 -9.36
CA ASP A 426 -26.03 -9.64 -8.78
C ASP A 426 -27.36 -10.31 -9.12
N LYS A 427 -27.30 -11.50 -9.72
CA LYS A 427 -28.48 -12.27 -10.15
C LYS A 427 -29.00 -13.21 -9.06
N ALA A 428 -28.35 -13.23 -7.89
CA ALA A 428 -28.63 -14.14 -6.80
C ALA A 428 -29.86 -13.75 -5.97
#